data_AF-A0A948F3H6-F1
#
_entry.id   AF-A0A948F3H6-F1
#
_cell.length_a   1.000
_cell.length_b   1.000
_cell.length_c   1.000
_cell.angle_alpha   90.00
_cell.angle_beta   90.00
_cell.angle_gamma   90.00
#
_symmetry.space_group_name_H-M   'P 1'
#
loop_
_entity.id
_entity.type
_entity.pdbx_description
1 polymer ?
#
loop_
_entity_poly.entity_id
_entity_poly.type
_entity_poly.pdbx_seq_one_letter_code
_entity_poly.pdbx_strand_id
1 'polypeptide(L)'
;MKPVTMAVVLILGLWYACLAVDAGSAPSLRLRDPWSTVFGGREVAFEVEIVTSDQEWEGRLGWSLSFGDRVVARREMAVRAKAGEPAVASLAMSLPEVKEGVILGGVLAVTLTDAAGATLDTASKALRVFHENPFADRGAWLKNLNILLFDPTGRTTALFEQAGIPHRLLRDYNLPANEPGLWLVGEGVSFDEYRGLAQTLFQAASLGRQVLCMAPASGSLAVPGLGSGQEEWPVSIRLSGPAVIAELDKRLDAKDWQDCGPINVRGLAMKDPGVMTVLDPGEETKGWAWVRMDYTGGGGVNFCGIPIVSAWECGPTPRYLLLRLLEKMEPRKEKEP
;
A
#
# COMPACT_ATOMS: atom_id res chain seq x y z
N MET A 1 25.15 65.51 11.10
CA MET A 1 24.99 64.15 11.66
C MET A 1 26.30 63.73 12.30
N LYS A 2 26.27 63.21 13.53
CA LYS A 2 27.44 62.96 14.40
C LYS A 2 28.37 61.88 13.81
N PRO A 3 29.70 61.98 13.96
CA PRO A 3 30.61 60.88 13.67
C PRO A 3 30.64 59.92 14.87
N VAL A 4 30.49 58.62 14.62
CA VAL A 4 30.69 57.57 15.62
C VAL A 4 32.05 56.93 15.35
N THR A 5 32.94 57.07 16.32
CA THR A 5 34.28 56.48 16.33
C THR A 5 34.16 55.00 16.67
N MET A 6 34.56 54.12 15.74
CA MET A 6 34.51 52.67 15.92
C MET A 6 35.82 52.20 16.57
N ALA A 7 35.73 51.74 17.82
CA ALA A 7 36.84 51.10 18.52
C ALA A 7 36.98 49.65 18.05
N VAL A 8 38.16 49.29 17.54
CA VAL A 8 38.55 47.92 17.21
C VAL A 8 39.11 47.28 18.47
N VAL A 9 38.38 46.31 19.03
CA VAL A 9 38.87 45.45 20.12
C VAL A 9 39.31 44.12 19.49
N LEU A 10 40.62 43.90 19.48
CA LEU A 10 41.25 42.61 19.17
C LEU A 10 41.07 41.68 20.38
N ILE A 11 40.35 40.57 20.21
CA ILE A 11 40.34 39.46 21.17
C ILE A 11 41.05 38.27 20.54
N LEU A 12 42.22 37.95 21.09
CA LEU A 12 42.96 36.71 20.85
C LEU A 12 42.12 35.53 21.37
N GLY A 13 41.55 34.75 20.45
CA GLY A 13 40.91 33.47 20.76
C GLY A 13 41.95 32.38 20.96
N LEU A 14 42.13 31.93 22.20
CA LEU A 14 42.82 30.69 22.55
C LEU A 14 42.14 29.51 21.84
N TRP A 15 42.86 28.85 20.94
CA TRP A 15 42.48 27.56 20.39
C TRP A 15 42.78 26.46 21.41
N TYR A 16 41.76 26.03 22.15
CA TYR A 16 41.79 24.72 22.79
C TYR A 16 41.52 23.68 21.70
N ALA A 17 42.56 22.97 21.28
CA ALA A 17 42.40 21.71 20.57
C ALA A 17 41.81 20.69 21.56
N CYS A 18 40.47 20.58 21.57
CA CYS A 18 39.82 19.39 22.10
C CYS A 18 40.29 18.22 21.24
N LEU A 19 41.16 17.38 21.81
CA LEU A 19 41.27 15.99 21.42
C LEU A 19 39.88 15.39 21.62
N ALA A 20 39.07 15.37 20.56
CA ALA A 20 37.94 14.47 20.50
C ALA A 20 38.55 13.07 20.54
N VAL A 21 38.55 12.47 21.73
CA VAL A 21 38.50 11.01 21.83
C VAL A 21 37.34 10.62 20.94
N ASP A 22 37.62 9.82 19.92
CA ASP A 22 36.62 9.22 19.07
C ASP A 22 35.81 8.30 19.99
N ALA A 23 34.80 8.89 20.64
CA ALA A 23 33.87 8.18 21.49
C ALA A 23 33.09 7.32 20.52
N GLY A 24 33.49 6.04 20.45
CA GLY A 24 32.87 5.04 19.58
C GLY A 24 31.37 5.27 19.54
N SER A 25 30.84 5.45 18.34
CA SER A 25 29.49 5.97 18.18
C SER A 25 28.49 5.12 18.95
N ALA A 26 27.64 5.79 19.72
CA ALA A 26 26.68 5.13 20.60
C ALA A 26 25.77 4.19 19.80
N PRO A 27 25.37 3.03 20.36
CA PRO A 27 24.42 2.14 19.72
C PRO A 27 23.13 2.86 19.32
N SER A 28 22.59 2.51 18.16
CA SER A 28 21.35 3.11 17.62
C SER A 28 20.31 2.05 17.26
N LEU A 29 19.05 2.49 17.17
CA LEU A 29 17.89 1.65 16.85
C LEU A 29 17.39 1.89 15.44
N ARG A 30 17.05 0.80 14.74
CA ARG A 30 16.29 0.84 13.49
C ARG A 30 15.14 -0.18 13.51
N LEU A 31 13.92 0.30 13.30
CA LEU A 31 12.77 -0.58 13.05
C LEU A 31 12.88 -1.11 11.62
N ARG A 32 12.94 -2.43 11.44
CA ARG A 32 13.18 -3.05 10.12
C ARG A 32 11.92 -3.15 9.28
N ASP A 33 10.78 -3.36 9.92
CA ASP A 33 9.51 -3.57 9.22
C ASP A 33 9.04 -2.27 8.54
N PRO A 34 8.86 -2.26 7.21
CA PRO A 34 8.39 -1.09 6.48
C PRO A 34 6.87 -0.86 6.55
N TRP A 35 6.08 -1.89 6.89
CA TRP A 35 4.62 -1.88 6.94
C TRP A 35 4.06 -1.35 8.26
N SER A 36 2.89 -0.74 8.27
CA SER A 36 2.26 -0.13 9.46
C SER A 36 0.84 -0.60 9.74
N THR A 37 0.25 -1.38 8.83
CA THR A 37 -1.10 -1.91 8.91
C THR A 37 -1.10 -3.35 9.41
N VAL A 38 -1.95 -3.63 10.39
CA VAL A 38 -2.06 -4.94 11.06
C VAL A 38 -3.52 -5.26 11.39
N PHE A 39 -3.87 -6.54 11.55
CA PHE A 39 -5.21 -6.94 12.04
C PHE A 39 -5.28 -6.94 13.57
N GLY A 40 -6.42 -6.51 14.12
CA GLY A 40 -6.72 -6.63 15.55
C GLY A 40 -6.93 -8.08 15.99
N GLY A 41 -6.78 -8.34 17.29
CA GLY A 41 -6.97 -9.67 17.88
C GLY A 41 -5.92 -10.72 17.47
N ARG A 42 -4.87 -10.32 16.75
CA ARG A 42 -3.76 -11.19 16.34
C ARG A 42 -2.48 -10.85 17.11
N GLU A 43 -1.60 -11.83 17.22
CA GLU A 43 -0.22 -11.58 17.60
C GLU A 43 0.55 -11.06 16.38
N VAL A 44 1.43 -10.08 16.64
CA VAL A 44 2.35 -9.53 15.63
C VAL A 44 3.74 -9.45 16.24
N ALA A 45 4.76 -9.66 15.42
CA ALA A 45 6.14 -9.45 15.78
C ALA A 45 6.71 -8.30 14.94
N PHE A 46 7.46 -7.40 15.59
CA PHE A 46 8.27 -6.39 14.91
C PHE A 46 9.75 -6.68 15.10
N GLU A 47 10.53 -6.56 14.05
CA GLU A 47 11.98 -6.65 14.10
C GLU A 47 12.62 -5.29 14.35
N VAL A 48 13.48 -5.25 15.36
CA VAL A 48 14.29 -4.09 15.70
C VAL A 48 15.75 -4.46 15.56
N GLU A 49 16.46 -3.68 14.77
CA GLU A 49 17.89 -3.79 14.60
C GLU A 49 18.60 -2.80 15.54
N ILE A 50 19.59 -3.30 16.24
CA ILE A 50 20.50 -2.53 17.09
C ILE A 50 21.82 -2.44 16.36
N VAL A 51 22.20 -1.24 15.94
CA VAL A 51 23.42 -0.99 15.18
C VAL A 51 24.49 -0.46 16.12
N THR A 52 25.60 -1.18 16.20
CA THR A 52 26.82 -0.83 16.91
C THR A 52 27.94 -0.53 15.91
N SER A 53 28.88 0.31 16.30
CA SER A 53 30.02 0.69 15.47
C SER A 53 31.17 -0.30 15.61
N ASP A 54 32.00 -0.15 16.64
CA ASP A 54 33.28 -0.89 16.74
C ASP A 54 33.46 -1.57 18.10
N GLN A 55 32.46 -1.47 18.97
CA GLN A 55 32.49 -2.06 20.31
C GLN A 55 31.32 -3.00 20.50
N GLU A 56 31.60 -4.10 21.20
CA GLU A 56 30.55 -4.95 21.74
C GLU A 56 29.78 -4.15 22.81
N TRP A 57 28.47 -4.31 22.78
CA TRP A 57 27.57 -3.58 23.66
C TRP A 57 26.53 -4.52 24.28
N GLU A 58 26.25 -4.28 25.56
CA GLU A 58 25.22 -4.96 26.33
C GLU A 58 24.33 -3.92 27.01
N GLY A 59 23.02 -4.18 27.00
CA GLY A 59 22.05 -3.32 27.64
C GLY A 59 20.65 -3.90 27.55
N ARG A 60 19.66 -3.01 27.49
CA ARG A 60 18.25 -3.41 27.48
C ARG A 60 17.48 -2.68 26.39
N LEU A 61 16.53 -3.41 25.82
CA LEU A 61 15.57 -2.93 24.86
C LEU A 61 14.20 -2.91 25.54
N GLY A 62 13.71 -1.71 25.85
CA GLY A 62 12.35 -1.47 26.31
C GLY A 62 11.43 -1.18 25.14
N TRP A 63 10.19 -1.63 25.20
CA TRP A 63 9.16 -1.19 24.27
C TRP A 63 7.82 -1.01 24.94
N SER A 64 7.00 -0.12 24.36
CA SER A 64 5.61 0.09 24.76
C SER A 64 4.72 0.25 23.55
N LEU A 65 3.51 -0.31 23.63
CA LEU A 65 2.45 -0.16 22.65
C LEU A 65 1.34 0.67 23.27
N SER A 66 0.98 1.77 22.62
CA SER A 66 -0.07 2.69 23.06
C SER A 66 -1.15 2.84 22.00
N PHE A 67 -2.40 2.97 22.45
CA PHE A 67 -3.55 3.33 21.62
C PHE A 67 -4.25 4.54 22.24
N GLY A 68 -4.25 5.66 21.52
CA GLY A 68 -4.57 6.97 22.13
C GLY A 68 -3.61 7.26 23.29
N ASP A 69 -4.17 7.70 24.44
CA ASP A 69 -3.39 8.06 25.63
C ASP A 69 -3.09 6.87 26.57
N ARG A 70 -3.45 5.64 26.16
CA ARG A 70 -3.32 4.45 27.00
C ARG A 70 -2.23 3.51 26.49
N VAL A 71 -1.26 3.23 27.35
CA VAL A 71 -0.32 2.11 27.18
C VAL A 71 -1.07 0.80 27.44
N VAL A 72 -1.08 -0.10 26.46
CA VAL A 72 -1.77 -1.40 26.56
C VAL A 72 -0.80 -2.55 26.79
N ALA A 73 0.46 -2.39 26.37
CA ALA A 73 1.51 -3.37 26.61
C ALA A 73 2.85 -2.66 26.78
N ARG A 74 3.71 -3.22 27.62
CA ARG A 74 5.08 -2.77 27.83
C ARG A 74 5.93 -3.97 28.23
N ARG A 75 7.11 -4.12 27.63
CA ARG A 75 8.10 -5.12 28.04
C ARG A 75 9.51 -4.55 27.92
N GLU A 76 10.44 -5.25 28.53
CA GLU A 76 11.87 -4.96 28.50
C GLU A 76 12.60 -6.30 28.35
N MET A 77 13.67 -6.31 27.56
CA MET A 77 14.51 -7.50 27.37
C MET A 77 15.98 -7.12 27.35
N ALA A 78 16.83 -8.01 27.85
CA ALA A 78 18.27 -7.86 27.71
C ALA A 78 18.67 -8.12 26.26
N VAL A 79 19.59 -7.31 25.75
CA VAL A 79 20.12 -7.40 24.38
C VAL A 79 21.63 -7.25 24.39
N ARG A 80 22.29 -7.97 23.49
CA ARG A 80 23.74 -7.90 23.28
C ARG A 80 24.00 -7.79 21.79
N ALA A 81 24.86 -6.86 21.40
CA ALA A 81 25.28 -6.63 20.03
C ALA A 81 26.80 -6.72 19.96
N LYS A 82 27.33 -7.48 19.00
CA LYS A 82 28.78 -7.61 18.80
C LYS A 82 29.32 -6.38 18.08
N ALA A 83 30.63 -6.16 18.18
CA ALA A 83 31.29 -5.10 17.42
C ALA A 83 31.10 -5.32 15.90
N GLY A 84 30.63 -4.29 15.18
CA GLY A 84 30.44 -4.32 13.73
C GLY A 84 29.34 -5.24 13.20
N GLU A 85 28.58 -5.93 14.05
CA GLU A 85 27.50 -6.84 13.67
C GLU A 85 26.17 -6.38 14.29
N PRO A 86 25.20 -5.92 13.48
CA PRO A 86 23.88 -5.55 13.98
C PRO A 86 23.19 -6.72 14.68
N ALA A 87 22.63 -6.47 15.86
CA ALA A 87 21.78 -7.44 16.55
C ALA A 87 20.31 -7.22 16.17
N VAL A 88 19.55 -8.29 15.96
CA VAL A 88 18.11 -8.20 15.67
C VAL A 88 17.32 -8.77 16.84
N ALA A 89 16.40 -7.97 17.38
CA ALA A 89 15.47 -8.36 18.42
C ALA A 89 14.04 -8.41 17.86
N SER A 90 13.28 -9.44 18.25
CA SER A 90 11.88 -9.61 17.85
C SER A 90 10.94 -9.18 18.99
N LEU A 91 10.04 -8.23 18.70
CA LEU A 91 9.07 -7.68 19.63
C LEU A 91 7.70 -8.30 19.35
N ALA A 92 7.40 -9.43 19.99
CA ALA A 92 6.08 -10.05 19.92
C ALA A 92 5.08 -9.35 20.83
N MET A 93 3.90 -9.01 20.30
CA MET A 93 2.81 -8.36 21.03
C MET A 93 1.44 -8.82 20.52
N SER A 94 0.48 -8.93 21.45
CA SER A 94 -0.91 -9.19 21.14
C SER A 94 -1.66 -7.87 20.93
N LEU A 95 -2.31 -7.72 19.78
CA LEU A 95 -3.08 -6.53 19.45
C LEU A 95 -4.52 -6.65 19.99
N PRO A 96 -5.13 -5.56 20.47
CA PRO A 96 -6.51 -5.59 20.90
C PRO A 96 -7.44 -5.93 19.74
N GLU A 97 -8.58 -6.54 20.05
CA GLU A 97 -9.66 -6.68 19.08
C GLU A 97 -10.17 -5.30 18.65
N VAL A 98 -10.54 -5.18 17.38
CA VAL A 98 -11.09 -3.96 16.80
C VAL A 98 -12.51 -4.24 16.36
N LYS A 99 -13.45 -3.35 16.66
CA LYS A 99 -14.83 -3.49 16.20
C LYS A 99 -14.91 -3.31 14.69
N GLU A 100 -15.90 -3.94 14.08
CA GLU A 100 -16.26 -3.72 12.69
C GLU A 100 -16.40 -2.22 12.33
N GLY A 101 -15.87 -1.83 11.18
CA GLY A 101 -15.88 -0.45 10.69
C GLY A 101 -14.92 0.51 11.42
N VAL A 102 -14.22 0.07 12.46
CA VAL A 102 -13.26 0.89 13.22
C VAL A 102 -11.83 0.59 12.77
N ILE A 103 -10.99 1.63 12.72
CA ILE A 103 -9.54 1.51 12.57
C ILE A 103 -8.91 2.20 13.76
N LEU A 104 -8.14 1.45 14.55
CA LEU A 104 -7.51 1.95 15.78
C LEU A 104 -6.08 2.40 15.47
N GLY A 105 -5.77 3.66 15.78
CA GLY A 105 -4.42 4.21 15.67
C GLY A 105 -3.60 3.94 16.92
N GLY A 106 -2.39 3.44 16.76
CA GLY A 106 -1.46 3.16 17.85
C GLY A 106 -0.04 3.63 17.56
N VAL A 107 0.81 3.57 18.59
CA VAL A 107 2.23 3.90 18.51
C VAL A 107 3.02 2.80 19.21
N LEU A 108 3.95 2.18 18.48
CA LEU A 108 5.01 1.37 19.04
C LEU A 108 6.20 2.27 19.32
N ALA A 109 6.56 2.44 20.59
CA ALA A 109 7.76 3.15 21.01
C ALA A 109 8.78 2.14 21.54
N VAL A 110 10.03 2.28 21.10
CA VAL A 110 11.15 1.41 21.46
C VAL A 110 12.27 2.29 22.02
N THR A 111 12.90 1.83 23.09
CA THR A 111 13.93 2.55 23.83
C THR A 111 15.10 1.63 24.10
N LEU A 112 16.30 2.08 23.76
CA LEU A 112 17.55 1.40 24.06
C LEU A 112 18.18 2.04 25.29
N THR A 113 18.53 1.24 26.29
CA THR A 113 19.18 1.72 27.52
C THR A 113 20.44 0.93 27.82
N ASP A 114 21.45 1.60 28.37
CA ASP A 114 22.67 0.95 28.85
C ASP A 114 22.47 0.20 30.19
N ALA A 115 23.55 -0.39 30.71
CA ALA A 115 23.55 -1.09 32.00
C ALA A 115 23.25 -0.18 33.22
N ALA A 116 23.54 1.13 33.11
CA ALA A 116 23.22 2.12 34.14
C ALA A 116 21.77 2.63 34.05
N GLY A 117 21.02 2.23 33.01
CA GLY A 117 19.66 2.65 32.74
C GLY A 117 19.57 3.99 32.00
N ALA A 118 20.68 4.54 31.51
CA ALA A 118 20.66 5.73 30.68
C ALA A 118 20.10 5.38 29.29
N THR A 119 19.21 6.23 28.78
CA THR A 119 18.66 6.07 27.42
C THR A 119 19.72 6.45 26.40
N LEU A 120 20.03 5.51 25.50
CA LEU A 120 20.97 5.69 24.40
C LEU A 120 20.26 6.16 23.13
N ASP A 121 19.11 5.56 22.82
CA ASP A 121 18.33 5.89 21.63
C ASP A 121 16.85 5.53 21.79
N THR A 122 16.00 6.12 20.95
CA THR A 122 14.57 5.84 20.88
C THR A 122 14.09 5.82 19.44
N ALA A 123 13.24 4.86 19.11
CA ALA A 123 12.53 4.79 17.84
C ALA A 123 11.02 4.72 18.08
N SER A 124 10.22 5.23 17.14
CA SER A 124 8.77 5.08 17.21
C SER A 124 8.18 4.80 15.83
N LYS A 125 7.05 4.11 15.83
CA LYS A 125 6.30 3.75 14.62
C LYS A 125 4.81 3.85 14.88
N ALA A 126 4.14 4.59 14.01
CA ALA A 126 2.69 4.61 13.96
C ALA A 126 2.18 3.26 13.44
N LEU A 127 1.16 2.72 14.11
CA LEU A 127 0.47 1.50 13.74
C LEU A 127 -1.00 1.80 13.48
N ARG A 128 -1.59 1.03 12.58
CA ARG A 128 -3.02 1.08 12.28
C ARG A 128 -3.57 -0.34 12.36
N VAL A 129 -4.46 -0.54 13.32
CA VAL A 129 -5.07 -1.84 13.60
C VAL A 129 -6.45 -1.85 12.99
N PHE A 130 -6.66 -2.77 12.04
CA PHE A 130 -7.89 -2.90 11.28
C PHE A 130 -8.70 -4.09 11.79
N HIS A 131 -10.02 -4.01 11.64
CA HIS A 131 -10.87 -5.19 11.71
C HIS A 131 -10.64 -6.08 10.47
N GLU A 132 -10.86 -7.39 10.61
CA GLU A 132 -10.59 -8.36 9.55
C GLU A 132 -11.54 -8.23 8.34
N ASN A 133 -12.80 -7.88 8.60
CA ASN A 133 -13.82 -7.64 7.57
C ASN A 133 -13.89 -6.15 7.20
N PRO A 134 -13.45 -5.74 6.00
CA PRO A 134 -13.56 -4.35 5.53
C PRO A 134 -14.99 -3.99 5.07
N PHE A 135 -15.86 -4.98 4.82
CA PHE A 135 -17.19 -4.79 4.23
C PHE A 135 -18.32 -4.77 5.27
N ALA A 136 -17.99 -4.63 6.55
CA ALA A 136 -19.00 -4.53 7.60
C ALA A 136 -20.00 -3.40 7.31
N ASP A 137 -21.29 -3.69 7.47
CA ASP A 137 -22.41 -2.79 7.15
C ASP A 137 -22.48 -2.28 5.68
N ARG A 138 -21.71 -2.89 4.76
CA ARG A 138 -21.70 -2.51 3.34
C ARG A 138 -22.53 -3.42 2.44
N GLY A 139 -23.21 -4.43 2.97
CA GLY A 139 -23.92 -5.44 2.18
C GLY A 139 -24.96 -4.88 1.20
N ALA A 140 -25.76 -3.88 1.62
CA ALA A 140 -26.74 -3.26 0.72
C ALA A 140 -26.08 -2.47 -0.42
N TRP A 141 -25.01 -1.74 -0.11
CA TRP A 141 -24.23 -1.01 -1.11
C TRP A 141 -23.54 -1.97 -2.10
N LEU A 142 -22.91 -3.04 -1.61
CA LEU A 142 -22.28 -4.05 -2.46
C LEU A 142 -23.27 -4.72 -3.42
N LYS A 143 -24.49 -5.03 -2.96
CA LYS A 143 -25.56 -5.55 -3.83
C LYS A 143 -25.91 -4.55 -4.94
N ASN A 144 -25.98 -3.26 -4.62
CA ASN A 144 -26.32 -2.21 -5.59
C ASN A 144 -25.24 -1.99 -6.65
N LEU A 145 -23.99 -2.42 -6.42
CA LEU A 145 -22.94 -2.37 -7.45
C LEU A 145 -23.22 -3.32 -8.63
N ASN A 146 -24.08 -4.35 -8.44
CA ASN A 146 -24.42 -5.36 -9.44
C ASN A 146 -23.17 -5.89 -10.16
N ILE A 147 -22.20 -6.40 -9.38
CA ILE A 147 -20.90 -6.81 -9.92
C ILE A 147 -21.06 -7.98 -10.88
N LEU A 148 -20.63 -7.77 -12.12
CA LEU A 148 -20.53 -8.79 -13.15
C LEU A 148 -19.07 -9.24 -13.21
N LEU A 149 -18.79 -10.49 -12.84
CA LEU A 149 -17.43 -10.99 -12.70
C LEU A 149 -17.08 -11.93 -13.85
N PHE A 150 -16.07 -11.60 -14.65
CA PHE A 150 -15.41 -12.55 -15.54
C PHE A 150 -14.12 -13.04 -14.88
N ASP A 151 -14.14 -14.27 -14.37
CA ASP A 151 -13.00 -14.89 -13.67
C ASP A 151 -12.86 -16.36 -14.05
N PRO A 152 -12.25 -16.66 -15.21
CA PRO A 152 -12.04 -18.03 -15.66
C PRO A 152 -11.14 -18.85 -14.73
N THR A 153 -10.36 -18.21 -13.85
CA THR A 153 -9.49 -18.90 -12.89
C THR A 153 -10.24 -19.35 -11.62
N GLY A 154 -11.40 -18.74 -11.34
CA GLY A 154 -12.20 -18.98 -10.13
C GLY A 154 -11.61 -18.42 -8.83
N ARG A 155 -10.39 -17.88 -8.82
CA ARG A 155 -9.73 -17.39 -7.59
C ARG A 155 -10.40 -16.14 -7.03
N THR A 156 -10.80 -15.23 -7.89
CA THR A 156 -11.51 -14.01 -7.48
C THR A 156 -12.92 -14.35 -7.01
N THR A 157 -13.58 -15.29 -7.70
CA THR A 157 -14.90 -15.82 -7.35
C THR A 157 -14.89 -16.41 -5.94
N ALA A 158 -13.95 -17.31 -5.65
CA ALA A 158 -13.82 -17.94 -4.33
C ALA A 158 -13.56 -16.91 -3.22
N LEU A 159 -12.71 -15.91 -3.49
CA LEU A 159 -12.47 -14.82 -2.54
C LEU A 159 -13.73 -13.98 -2.30
N PHE A 160 -14.49 -13.65 -3.36
CA PHE A 160 -15.71 -12.86 -3.23
C PHE A 160 -16.78 -13.63 -2.44
N GLU A 161 -16.90 -14.95 -2.64
CA GLU A 161 -17.76 -15.81 -1.82
C GLU A 161 -17.33 -15.80 -0.34
N GLN A 162 -16.04 -15.99 -0.07
CA GLN A 162 -15.48 -15.95 1.29
C GLN A 162 -15.70 -14.59 1.98
N ALA A 163 -15.54 -13.50 1.23
CA ALA A 163 -15.71 -12.12 1.73
C ALA A 163 -17.17 -11.66 1.75
N GLY A 164 -18.13 -12.48 1.29
CA GLY A 164 -19.54 -12.12 1.23
C GLY A 164 -19.87 -11.01 0.22
N ILE A 165 -19.06 -10.85 -0.83
CA ILE A 165 -19.24 -9.86 -1.89
C ILE A 165 -20.21 -10.42 -2.95
N PRO A 166 -21.43 -9.86 -3.08
CA PRO A 166 -22.40 -10.29 -4.08
C PRO A 166 -21.88 -10.02 -5.49
N HIS A 167 -21.93 -11.04 -6.33
CA HIS A 167 -21.53 -10.94 -7.73
C HIS A 167 -22.29 -11.96 -8.58
N ARG A 168 -22.29 -11.73 -9.89
CA ARG A 168 -22.78 -12.68 -10.89
C ARG A 168 -21.62 -13.09 -11.78
N LEU A 169 -21.27 -14.37 -11.75
CA LEU A 169 -20.24 -14.94 -12.61
C LEU A 169 -20.70 -14.96 -14.07
N LEU A 170 -19.87 -14.44 -14.96
CA LEU A 170 -20.03 -14.49 -16.40
C LEU A 170 -19.32 -15.72 -16.97
N ARG A 171 -19.95 -16.41 -17.92
CA ARG A 171 -19.37 -17.58 -18.59
C ARG A 171 -18.36 -17.19 -19.67
N ASP A 172 -18.51 -16.01 -20.23
CA ASP A 172 -17.63 -15.42 -21.23
C ASP A 172 -17.48 -13.91 -20.95
N TYR A 173 -16.65 -13.24 -21.73
CA TYR A 173 -16.42 -11.81 -21.60
C TYR A 173 -17.34 -10.96 -22.51
N ASN A 174 -18.38 -11.55 -23.12
CA ASN A 174 -19.31 -10.82 -23.96
C ASN A 174 -20.46 -10.29 -23.09
N LEU A 175 -20.40 -9.02 -22.74
CA LEU A 175 -21.49 -8.38 -22.00
C LEU A 175 -22.64 -7.95 -22.91
N PRO A 176 -23.90 -8.19 -22.50
CA PRO A 176 -25.03 -7.55 -23.13
C PRO A 176 -24.93 -6.03 -22.99
N ALA A 177 -25.14 -5.31 -24.09
CA ALA A 177 -24.98 -3.84 -24.14
C ALA A 177 -25.77 -3.10 -23.04
N ASN A 178 -26.96 -3.60 -22.69
CA ASN A 178 -27.89 -2.92 -21.78
C ASN A 178 -27.85 -3.42 -20.33
N GLU A 179 -26.94 -4.32 -19.97
CA GLU A 179 -26.93 -4.87 -18.62
C GLU A 179 -26.26 -3.89 -17.63
N PRO A 180 -26.93 -3.30 -16.63
CA PRO A 180 -26.28 -2.36 -15.72
C PRO A 180 -25.29 -3.06 -14.76
N GLY A 181 -24.35 -2.29 -14.20
CA GLY A 181 -23.47 -2.75 -13.13
C GLY A 181 -21.98 -2.58 -13.39
N LEU A 182 -21.19 -2.80 -12.35
CA LEU A 182 -19.72 -2.82 -12.42
C LEU A 182 -19.25 -4.10 -13.11
N TRP A 183 -18.51 -3.99 -14.21
CA TRP A 183 -17.83 -5.13 -14.80
C TRP A 183 -16.46 -5.31 -14.17
N LEU A 184 -16.19 -6.50 -13.65
CA LEU A 184 -14.92 -6.87 -13.07
C LEU A 184 -14.28 -8.02 -13.86
N VAL A 185 -13.01 -7.86 -14.23
CA VAL A 185 -12.16 -8.95 -14.72
C VAL A 185 -11.26 -9.41 -13.57
N GLY A 186 -11.36 -10.69 -13.25
CA GLY A 186 -10.68 -11.33 -12.13
C GLY A 186 -9.15 -11.22 -12.21
N GLU A 187 -8.51 -11.41 -11.07
CA GLU A 187 -7.06 -11.30 -10.96
C GLU A 187 -6.31 -12.38 -11.78
N GLY A 188 -5.37 -11.93 -12.60
CA GLY A 188 -4.50 -12.81 -13.38
C GLY A 188 -5.11 -13.32 -14.69
N VAL A 189 -6.18 -12.69 -15.18
CA VAL A 189 -6.68 -12.99 -16.54
C VAL A 189 -5.67 -12.46 -17.57
N SER A 190 -5.34 -13.28 -18.57
CA SER A 190 -4.43 -12.92 -19.66
C SER A 190 -5.17 -12.35 -20.87
N PHE A 191 -4.67 -11.24 -21.43
CA PHE A 191 -5.18 -10.73 -22.71
C PHE A 191 -4.71 -11.54 -23.92
N ASP A 192 -3.64 -12.32 -23.78
CA ASP A 192 -3.16 -13.23 -24.85
C ASP A 192 -4.10 -14.43 -25.02
N GLU A 193 -4.58 -14.98 -23.91
CA GLU A 193 -5.53 -16.10 -23.88
C GLU A 193 -6.93 -15.67 -24.33
N TYR A 194 -7.40 -14.51 -23.85
CA TYR A 194 -8.74 -13.99 -24.15
C TYR A 194 -8.65 -12.86 -25.18
N ARG A 195 -8.32 -13.24 -26.43
CA ARG A 195 -8.23 -12.30 -27.55
C ARG A 195 -9.53 -11.50 -27.70
N GLY A 196 -9.41 -10.18 -27.80
CA GLY A 196 -10.55 -9.27 -27.91
C GLY A 196 -11.10 -8.77 -26.57
N LEU A 197 -10.73 -9.38 -25.43
CA LEU A 197 -11.18 -8.92 -24.11
C LEU A 197 -10.91 -7.43 -23.90
N ALA A 198 -9.68 -6.97 -24.14
CA ALA A 198 -9.33 -5.56 -23.96
C ALA A 198 -10.23 -4.60 -24.78
N GLN A 199 -10.50 -4.96 -26.04
CA GLN A 199 -11.39 -4.19 -26.90
C GLN A 199 -12.83 -4.17 -26.33
N THR A 200 -13.34 -5.30 -25.85
CA THR A 200 -14.66 -5.36 -25.22
C THR A 200 -14.73 -4.52 -23.95
N LEU A 201 -13.65 -4.47 -23.14
CA LEU A 201 -13.58 -3.60 -21.95
C LEU A 201 -13.66 -2.12 -22.34
N PHE A 202 -12.92 -1.69 -23.38
CA PHE A 202 -12.98 -0.31 -23.88
C PHE A 202 -14.36 0.03 -24.44
N GLN A 203 -14.94 -0.85 -25.24
CA GLN A 203 -16.28 -0.66 -25.78
C GLN A 203 -17.31 -0.51 -24.66
N ALA A 204 -17.29 -1.39 -23.66
CA ALA A 204 -18.20 -1.29 -22.52
C ALA A 204 -18.01 0.04 -21.77
N ALA A 205 -16.77 0.49 -21.56
CA ALA A 205 -16.49 1.77 -20.91
C ALA A 205 -16.99 2.97 -21.73
N SER A 206 -16.81 2.97 -23.05
CA SER A 206 -17.35 4.02 -23.93
C SER A 206 -18.88 4.10 -23.90
N LEU A 207 -19.55 2.97 -23.68
CA LEU A 207 -21.01 2.88 -23.49
C LEU A 207 -21.47 3.28 -22.07
N GLY A 208 -20.62 3.93 -21.29
CA GLY A 208 -20.98 4.46 -19.96
C GLY A 208 -20.76 3.49 -18.79
N ARG A 209 -20.18 2.31 -19.02
CA ARG A 209 -19.96 1.32 -17.96
C ARG A 209 -18.69 1.60 -17.15
N GLN A 210 -18.73 1.24 -15.87
CA GLN A 210 -17.54 1.14 -15.03
C GLN A 210 -16.92 -0.25 -15.14
N VAL A 211 -15.64 -0.31 -15.44
CA VAL A 211 -14.88 -1.55 -15.68
C VAL A 211 -13.62 -1.57 -14.82
N LEU A 212 -13.40 -2.66 -14.07
CA LEU A 212 -12.20 -2.90 -13.27
C LEU A 212 -11.52 -4.19 -13.71
N CYS A 213 -10.26 -4.10 -14.15
CA CYS A 213 -9.42 -5.25 -14.43
C CYS A 213 -8.33 -5.37 -13.37
N MET A 214 -8.28 -6.49 -12.66
CA MET A 214 -7.36 -6.72 -11.55
C MET A 214 -6.14 -7.54 -12.02
N ALA A 215 -4.95 -7.05 -11.68
CA ALA A 215 -3.61 -7.51 -12.04
C ALA A 215 -3.60 -8.53 -13.20
N PRO A 216 -3.80 -8.08 -14.45
CA PRO A 216 -3.80 -8.98 -15.60
C PRO A 216 -2.48 -9.76 -15.67
N ALA A 217 -2.51 -11.01 -16.10
CA ALA A 217 -1.32 -11.87 -16.08
C ALA A 217 -0.32 -11.53 -17.18
N SER A 218 -0.82 -11.33 -18.41
CA SER A 218 0.00 -11.03 -19.59
C SER A 218 -0.80 -10.36 -20.69
N GLY A 219 -0.09 -9.94 -21.73
CA GLY A 219 -0.63 -9.52 -23.02
C GLY A 219 -0.50 -8.04 -23.29
N SER A 220 -1.01 -7.64 -24.45
CA SER A 220 -0.94 -6.28 -24.95
C SER A 220 -2.32 -5.76 -25.30
N LEU A 221 -2.53 -4.47 -25.11
CA LEU A 221 -3.75 -3.77 -25.42
C LEU A 221 -3.44 -2.53 -26.26
N ALA A 222 -4.20 -2.36 -27.35
CA ALA A 222 -4.18 -1.13 -28.13
C ALA A 222 -4.90 -0.06 -27.32
N VAL A 223 -4.24 1.08 -27.09
CA VAL A 223 -4.84 2.21 -26.37
C VAL A 223 -5.79 2.93 -27.33
N PRO A 224 -7.08 3.08 -26.98
CA PRO A 224 -8.04 3.78 -27.82
C PRO A 224 -7.57 5.19 -28.17
N GLY A 225 -7.66 5.55 -29.45
CA GLY A 225 -7.23 6.84 -29.99
C GLY A 225 -5.73 7.02 -30.25
N LEU A 226 -4.87 6.09 -29.81
CA LEU A 226 -3.42 6.14 -30.10
C LEU A 226 -2.98 5.09 -31.13
N GLY A 227 -3.82 4.09 -31.41
CA GLY A 227 -3.62 3.10 -32.48
C GLY A 227 -4.37 3.44 -33.77
N SER A 228 -4.41 2.48 -34.70
CA SER A 228 -5.15 2.58 -35.97
C SER A 228 -6.66 2.26 -35.86
N GLY A 229 -7.18 2.05 -34.65
CA GLY A 229 -8.56 1.64 -34.40
C GLY A 229 -9.58 2.79 -34.45
N GLN A 230 -10.85 2.46 -34.69
CA GLN A 230 -12.00 3.38 -34.71
C GLN A 230 -12.67 3.59 -33.35
N GLU A 231 -12.02 3.19 -32.26
CA GLU A 231 -12.61 3.27 -30.92
C GLU A 231 -12.75 4.72 -30.46
N GLU A 232 -13.81 4.99 -29.70
CA GLU A 232 -14.03 6.31 -29.12
C GLU A 232 -12.87 6.67 -28.18
N TRP A 233 -12.43 7.92 -28.23
CA TRP A 233 -11.29 8.37 -27.46
C TRP A 233 -11.68 8.58 -26.01
N PRO A 234 -10.89 8.12 -25.03
CA PRO A 234 -11.10 8.49 -23.64
C PRO A 234 -10.90 10.00 -23.49
N VAL A 235 -11.75 10.64 -22.69
CA VAL A 235 -11.61 12.07 -22.37
C VAL A 235 -10.43 12.35 -21.45
N SER A 236 -9.98 11.33 -20.72
CA SER A 236 -8.75 11.40 -19.93
C SER A 236 -8.13 10.04 -19.72
N ILE A 237 -6.80 10.02 -19.66
CA ILE A 237 -5.99 8.88 -19.26
C ILE A 237 -5.14 9.30 -18.07
N ARG A 238 -5.18 8.52 -16.98
CA ARG A 238 -4.36 8.72 -15.79
C ARG A 238 -3.51 7.50 -15.52
N LEU A 239 -2.22 7.76 -15.33
CA LEU A 239 -1.18 6.76 -15.13
C LEU A 239 -0.56 7.00 -13.77
N SER A 240 -0.63 6.00 -12.88
CA SER A 240 -0.13 6.11 -11.51
C SER A 240 0.69 4.88 -11.13
N GLY A 241 1.72 5.10 -10.30
CA GLY A 241 2.47 4.03 -9.66
C GLY A 241 1.77 3.47 -8.41
N PRO A 242 2.44 2.59 -7.64
CA PRO A 242 1.87 1.96 -6.44
C PRO A 242 1.43 2.95 -5.35
N ALA A 243 1.96 4.17 -5.37
CA ALA A 243 1.57 5.26 -4.45
C ALA A 243 0.07 5.61 -4.49
N VAL A 244 -0.65 5.21 -5.55
CA VAL A 244 -2.11 5.34 -5.66
C VAL A 244 -2.86 4.69 -4.49
N ILE A 245 -2.28 3.66 -3.85
CA ILE A 245 -2.83 3.04 -2.63
C ILE A 245 -3.04 4.10 -1.54
N ALA A 246 -2.02 4.95 -1.30
CA ALA A 246 -2.09 6.01 -0.31
C ALA A 246 -2.99 7.19 -0.75
N GLU A 247 -3.18 7.38 -2.06
CA GLU A 247 -4.14 8.35 -2.59
C GLU A 247 -5.58 7.92 -2.35
N LEU A 248 -5.87 6.62 -2.49
CA LEU A 248 -7.18 6.04 -2.20
C LEU A 248 -7.47 6.04 -0.71
N ASP A 249 -6.49 5.64 0.10
CA ASP A 249 -6.59 5.68 1.55
C ASP A 249 -5.20 5.80 2.19
N LYS A 250 -4.91 6.99 2.75
CA LYS A 250 -3.64 7.31 3.41
C LYS A 250 -3.30 6.40 4.60
N ARG A 251 -4.25 5.58 5.03
CA ARG A 251 -4.08 4.60 6.10
C ARG A 251 -3.42 3.31 5.65
N LEU A 252 -3.40 3.02 4.35
CA LEU A 252 -2.90 1.75 3.80
C LEU A 252 -1.40 1.82 3.48
N ASP A 253 -0.73 0.68 3.51
CA ASP A 253 0.70 0.58 3.18
C ASP A 253 0.88 0.46 1.65
N ALA A 254 1.54 1.46 1.05
CA ALA A 254 1.69 1.55 -0.40
C ALA A 254 3.00 0.94 -0.96
N LYS A 255 3.83 0.33 -0.10
CA LYS A 255 5.15 -0.19 -0.48
C LYS A 255 5.35 -1.65 -0.10
N ASP A 256 4.98 -2.00 1.12
CA ASP A 256 5.25 -3.32 1.70
C ASP A 256 4.06 -3.77 2.55
N TRP A 257 3.79 -5.07 2.56
CA TRP A 257 2.71 -5.69 3.34
C TRP A 257 3.27 -6.69 4.36
N GLN A 258 2.56 -6.81 5.49
CA GLN A 258 3.02 -7.43 6.73
C GLN A 258 3.66 -8.81 6.57
N ASP A 259 3.08 -9.68 5.75
CA ASP A 259 3.57 -11.07 5.60
C ASP A 259 4.13 -11.38 4.20
N CYS A 260 4.10 -10.41 3.30
CA CYS A 260 4.46 -10.60 1.88
C CYS A 260 5.61 -9.71 1.41
N GLY A 261 6.08 -8.80 2.27
CA GLY A 261 7.18 -7.89 1.93
C GLY A 261 6.78 -6.87 0.87
N PRO A 262 7.70 -6.46 -0.02
CA PRO A 262 7.42 -5.50 -1.07
C PRO A 262 6.25 -5.93 -1.95
N ILE A 263 5.38 -4.98 -2.31
CA ILE A 263 4.23 -5.24 -3.17
C ILE A 263 4.74 -5.65 -4.55
N ASN A 264 4.29 -6.79 -5.05
CA ASN A 264 4.67 -7.31 -6.35
C ASN A 264 3.69 -6.88 -7.45
N VAL A 265 3.92 -5.71 -8.04
CA VAL A 265 3.00 -5.09 -8.99
C VAL A 265 3.18 -5.61 -10.42
N ARG A 266 2.08 -5.93 -11.09
CA ARG A 266 2.02 -6.17 -12.54
C ARG A 266 1.68 -4.88 -13.27
N GLY A 267 2.71 -4.10 -13.59
CA GLY A 267 2.55 -2.81 -14.25
C GLY A 267 2.09 -2.92 -15.70
N LEU A 268 1.54 -1.84 -16.25
CA LEU A 268 1.40 -1.64 -17.69
C LEU A 268 2.47 -0.67 -18.16
N ALA A 269 3.07 -0.92 -19.33
CA ALA A 269 4.02 0.01 -19.93
C ALA A 269 3.78 0.14 -21.44
N MET A 270 4.04 1.34 -21.96
CA MET A 270 3.97 1.58 -23.40
C MET A 270 5.28 1.12 -24.04
N LYS A 271 5.27 -0.07 -24.67
CA LYS A 271 6.44 -0.61 -25.39
C LYS A 271 6.50 -0.15 -26.83
N ASP A 272 5.33 0.06 -27.44
CA ASP A 272 5.18 0.58 -28.80
C ASP A 272 4.18 1.75 -28.82
N PRO A 273 4.25 2.68 -29.80
CA PRO A 273 3.27 3.75 -29.93
C PRO A 273 1.84 3.22 -29.96
N GLY A 274 1.03 3.63 -28.98
CA GLY A 274 -0.37 3.24 -28.88
C GLY A 274 -0.64 1.82 -28.39
N VAL A 275 0.38 1.09 -27.93
CA VAL A 275 0.21 -0.26 -27.35
C VAL A 275 0.80 -0.31 -25.96
N MET A 276 -0.02 -0.68 -24.97
CA MET A 276 0.44 -1.00 -23.62
C MET A 276 0.59 -2.51 -23.47
N THR A 277 1.66 -2.93 -22.81
CA THR A 277 1.96 -4.32 -22.50
C THR A 277 1.97 -4.52 -21.00
N VAL A 278 1.36 -5.62 -20.55
CA VAL A 278 1.46 -6.10 -19.17
C VAL A 278 2.89 -6.53 -18.90
N LEU A 279 3.49 -5.98 -17.84
CA LEU A 279 4.83 -6.31 -17.39
C LEU A 279 4.78 -7.45 -16.37
N ASP A 280 5.87 -8.22 -16.34
CA ASP A 280 6.08 -9.20 -15.29
C ASP A 280 6.39 -8.52 -13.94
N PRO A 281 6.03 -9.20 -12.83
CA PRO A 281 6.58 -8.96 -11.49
C PRO A 281 8.03 -8.50 -11.45
N GLY A 282 8.31 -7.41 -10.75
CA GLY A 282 9.68 -6.91 -10.54
C GLY A 282 10.23 -6.00 -11.65
N GLU A 283 9.53 -5.81 -12.76
CA GLU A 283 9.84 -4.75 -13.74
C GLU A 283 9.20 -3.39 -13.38
N GLU A 284 8.80 -3.22 -12.12
CA GLU A 284 7.95 -2.13 -11.62
C GLU A 284 8.47 -0.72 -11.92
N THR A 285 9.80 -0.55 -12.00
CA THR A 285 10.43 0.75 -12.32
C THR A 285 10.12 1.25 -13.73
N LYS A 286 9.51 0.42 -14.58
CA LYS A 286 9.24 0.71 -15.99
C LYS A 286 7.76 0.84 -16.34
N GLY A 287 6.85 0.63 -15.39
CA GLY A 287 5.40 0.59 -15.66
C GLY A 287 4.53 1.32 -14.64
N TRP A 288 3.24 1.39 -14.96
CA TRP A 288 2.21 1.98 -14.11
C TRP A 288 1.42 0.87 -13.42
N ALA A 289 1.34 0.95 -12.10
CA ALA A 289 0.51 0.05 -11.28
C ALA A 289 -1.00 0.28 -11.50
N TRP A 290 -1.34 1.44 -12.06
CA TRP A 290 -2.70 1.88 -12.21
C TRP A 290 -2.88 2.70 -13.49
N VAL A 291 -3.82 2.28 -14.33
CA VAL A 291 -4.18 2.99 -15.56
C VAL A 291 -5.68 3.17 -15.58
N ARG A 292 -6.14 4.42 -15.49
CA ARG A 292 -7.56 4.77 -15.58
C ARG A 292 -7.83 5.57 -16.84
N MET A 293 -8.82 5.14 -17.60
CA MET A 293 -9.35 5.85 -18.76
C MET A 293 -10.83 6.18 -18.48
N ASP A 294 -11.18 7.46 -18.56
CA ASP A 294 -12.55 7.95 -18.34
C ASP A 294 -13.14 8.38 -19.70
N TYR A 295 -14.44 8.16 -19.93
CA TYR A 295 -15.15 8.44 -21.20
C TYR A 295 -16.28 9.49 -21.03
N THR A 296 -16.71 10.07 -22.15
CA THR A 296 -17.77 11.11 -22.23
C THR A 296 -19.08 10.68 -21.58
N GLY A 297 -19.50 9.41 -21.75
CA GLY A 297 -20.72 8.84 -21.20
C GLY A 297 -20.67 8.50 -19.70
N GLY A 298 -19.67 8.98 -18.95
CA GLY A 298 -19.50 8.70 -17.52
C GLY A 298 -18.95 7.31 -17.20
N GLY A 299 -18.70 6.49 -18.22
CA GLY A 299 -18.02 5.21 -18.11
C GLY A 299 -16.51 5.34 -17.94
N GLY A 300 -15.87 4.26 -17.57
CA GLY A 300 -14.42 4.24 -17.37
C GLY A 300 -13.89 2.83 -17.21
N VAL A 301 -12.65 2.64 -17.65
CA VAL A 301 -11.89 1.41 -17.41
C VAL A 301 -10.72 1.70 -16.51
N ASN A 302 -10.50 0.80 -15.55
CA ASN A 302 -9.40 0.86 -14.62
C ASN A 302 -8.63 -0.46 -14.64
N PHE A 303 -7.36 -0.40 -15.03
CA PHE A 303 -6.43 -1.51 -14.89
C PHE A 303 -5.62 -1.31 -13.62
N CYS A 304 -5.84 -2.20 -12.65
CA CYS A 304 -5.17 -2.18 -11.36
C CYS A 304 -4.15 -3.33 -11.33
N GLY A 305 -2.87 -3.02 -11.51
CA GLY A 305 -1.74 -3.96 -11.47
C GLY A 305 -1.38 -4.47 -10.06
N ILE A 306 -2.07 -3.99 -9.01
CA ILE A 306 -1.78 -4.34 -7.62
C ILE A 306 -2.41 -5.72 -7.32
N PRO A 307 -1.65 -6.70 -6.79
CA PRO A 307 -2.15 -8.04 -6.50
C PRO A 307 -3.03 -8.00 -5.24
N ILE A 308 -4.35 -8.03 -5.40
CA ILE A 308 -5.30 -7.94 -4.29
C ILE A 308 -5.76 -9.31 -3.85
N VAL A 309 -6.09 -10.17 -4.82
CA VAL A 309 -6.62 -11.51 -4.59
C VAL A 309 -5.49 -12.44 -4.13
N SER A 310 -4.36 -12.47 -4.83
CA SER A 310 -3.21 -13.30 -4.45
C SER A 310 -2.54 -12.86 -3.15
N ALA A 311 -2.74 -11.61 -2.73
CA ALA A 311 -2.20 -11.07 -1.50
C ALA A 311 -3.23 -10.95 -0.37
N TRP A 312 -4.41 -11.55 -0.50
CA TRP A 312 -5.53 -11.36 0.43
C TRP A 312 -5.19 -11.62 1.90
N GLU A 313 -4.25 -12.54 2.14
CA GLU A 313 -3.80 -12.94 3.48
C GLU A 313 -2.56 -12.17 3.99
N CYS A 314 -1.98 -11.28 3.17
CA CYS A 314 -0.75 -10.54 3.53
C CYS A 314 -0.94 -9.45 4.61
N GLY A 315 -2.19 -9.20 5.02
CA GLY A 315 -2.55 -8.17 5.99
C GLY A 315 -3.78 -7.35 5.58
N PRO A 316 -4.05 -6.24 6.27
CA PRO A 316 -5.25 -5.43 6.02
C PRO A 316 -5.25 -4.73 4.66
N THR A 317 -4.08 -4.35 4.15
CA THR A 317 -4.01 -3.44 2.99
C THR A 317 -4.73 -3.97 1.75
N PRO A 318 -4.50 -5.22 1.28
CA PRO A 318 -5.21 -5.77 0.12
C PRO A 318 -6.73 -5.77 0.29
N ARG A 319 -7.22 -6.11 1.49
CA ARG A 319 -8.65 -6.19 1.78
C ARG A 319 -9.34 -4.82 1.74
N TYR A 320 -8.75 -3.83 2.41
CA TYR A 320 -9.28 -2.47 2.44
C TYR A 320 -9.05 -1.73 1.12
N LEU A 321 -8.00 -2.08 0.36
CA LEU A 321 -7.79 -1.57 -0.99
C LEU A 321 -8.92 -2.02 -1.92
N LEU A 322 -9.35 -3.29 -1.87
CA LEU A 322 -10.50 -3.75 -2.65
C LEU A 322 -11.77 -2.94 -2.34
N LEU A 323 -12.05 -2.67 -1.06
CA LEU A 323 -13.16 -1.80 -0.68
C LEU A 323 -13.05 -0.42 -1.35
N ARG A 324 -11.88 0.24 -1.24
CA ARG A 324 -11.65 1.57 -1.81
C ARG A 324 -11.72 1.58 -3.33
N LEU A 325 -11.29 0.50 -3.98
CA LEU A 325 -11.46 0.29 -5.41
C LEU A 325 -12.94 0.29 -5.77
N LEU A 326 -13.74 -0.55 -5.11
CA LEU A 326 -15.17 -0.66 -5.39
C LEU A 326 -15.91 0.67 -5.15
N GLU A 327 -15.59 1.41 -4.08
CA GLU A 327 -16.08 2.78 -3.85
C GLU A 327 -15.69 3.74 -4.98
N LYS A 328 -14.48 3.62 -5.53
CA LYS A 328 -13.99 4.45 -6.62
C LYS A 328 -14.67 4.15 -7.97
N MET A 329 -15.19 2.94 -8.13
CA MET A 329 -15.90 2.48 -9.32
C MET A 329 -17.41 2.75 -9.26
N GLU A 330 -17.94 3.25 -8.14
CA GLU A 330 -19.34 3.65 -8.07
C GLU A 330 -19.60 4.77 -9.09
N PRO A 331 -20.61 4.62 -9.98
CA PRO A 331 -20.96 5.67 -10.94
C PRO A 331 -21.24 6.97 -10.18
N ARG A 332 -20.58 8.06 -10.57
CA ARG A 332 -20.89 9.36 -9.99
C ARG A 332 -22.32 9.69 -10.36
N LYS A 333 -23.20 9.79 -9.36
CA LYS A 333 -24.50 10.45 -9.55
C LYS A 333 -24.19 11.86 -9.99
N GLU A 334 -24.51 12.20 -11.24
CA GLU A 334 -24.54 13.60 -11.65
C GLU A 334 -25.41 14.33 -10.65
N LYS A 335 -24.87 15.39 -10.04
CA LYS A 335 -25.71 16.30 -9.27
C LYS A 335 -26.68 16.87 -10.29
N GLU A 336 -27.95 16.50 -10.20
CA GLU A 336 -29.00 17.23 -10.90
C GLU A 336 -28.82 18.72 -10.59
N PRO A 337 -28.77 19.59 -11.61
CA PRO A 337 -28.42 20.99 -11.47
C PRO A 337 -29.40 21.81 -10.62
#